data_AF-A0A1T4ZJP8-F1
#
_entry.id   AF-A0A1T4ZJP8-F1
#
_cell.length_a   1.000
_cell.length_b   1.000
_cell.length_c   1.000
_cell.angle_alpha   90.00
_cell.angle_beta   90.00
_cell.angle_gamma   90.00
#
_symmetry.space_group_name_H-M   'P 1'
#
loop_
_entity.id
_entity.type
_entity.pdbx_description
1 polymer ?
#
loop_
_entity_poly.entity_id
_entity_poly.type
_entity_poly.pdbx_seq_one_letter_code
_entity_poly.pdbx_strand_id
1 'polypeptide(L)'
;MIKKTGSGCLLLISLSFFSLILGIDSVRADDDRDATPEEITRIKQVLAGQGCSFDDDNDVDFELNRNRYEVDDVICSDGKSYEIYLDQNFNIISKRQDD
;
A
#
# COMPACT_ATOMS: atom_id res chain seq x y z
N MET A 1 -18.38 -31.91 66.69
CA MET A 1 -19.37 -31.85 65.59
C MET A 1 -18.78 -31.04 64.45
N ILE A 2 -18.32 -31.71 63.39
CA ILE A 2 -17.96 -31.06 62.11
C ILE A 2 -18.63 -31.89 61.03
N LYS A 3 -19.52 -31.26 60.28
CA LYS A 3 -20.47 -31.87 59.35
C LYS A 3 -19.74 -32.38 58.10
N LYS A 4 -20.07 -33.61 57.69
CA LYS A 4 -19.65 -34.26 56.45
C LYS A 4 -20.61 -33.86 55.34
N THR A 5 -20.14 -33.10 54.35
CA THR A 5 -20.84 -32.73 53.09
C THR A 5 -19.73 -32.49 52.05
N GLY A 6 -19.77 -32.91 50.81
CA GLY A 6 -20.68 -33.73 50.05
C GLY A 6 -19.90 -34.24 48.83
N SER A 7 -20.32 -35.40 48.34
CA SER A 7 -19.77 -36.07 47.17
C SER A 7 -20.30 -35.43 45.89
N GLY A 8 -19.43 -35.29 44.90
CA GLY A 8 -19.83 -35.18 43.50
C GLY A 8 -19.70 -33.79 42.89
N CYS A 9 -18.56 -33.55 42.23
CA CYS A 9 -18.53 -32.95 40.89
C CYS A 9 -17.08 -33.03 40.38
N LEU A 10 -16.72 -34.14 39.74
CA LEU A 10 -15.49 -34.23 38.96
C LEU A 10 -15.81 -34.98 37.68
N LEU A 11 -16.66 -34.34 36.87
CA LEU A 11 -16.85 -34.67 35.47
C LEU A 11 -15.56 -34.28 34.73
N LEU A 12 -14.84 -35.31 34.33
CA LEU A 12 -13.73 -35.28 33.39
C LEU A 12 -14.23 -34.73 32.06
N ILE A 13 -13.75 -33.55 31.67
CA ILE A 13 -13.84 -33.07 30.29
C ILE A 13 -12.42 -32.78 29.83
N SER A 14 -11.74 -33.85 29.42
CA SER A 14 -10.55 -33.74 28.58
C SER A 14 -10.99 -33.23 27.21
N LEU A 15 -10.45 -32.11 26.78
CA LEU A 15 -10.26 -31.71 25.38
C LEU A 15 -9.53 -30.36 25.43
N SER A 16 -8.21 -30.40 25.68
CA SER A 16 -7.38 -29.23 25.44
C SER A 16 -7.22 -29.09 23.94
N PHE A 17 -7.93 -28.09 23.43
CA PHE A 17 -8.07 -27.70 22.05
C PHE A 17 -6.69 -27.40 21.42
N PHE A 18 -6.43 -28.12 20.33
CA PHE A 18 -5.90 -27.59 19.07
C PHE A 18 -5.03 -26.32 19.21
N SER A 19 -3.71 -26.51 19.24
CA SER A 19 -2.76 -25.42 18.96
C SER A 19 -3.00 -24.93 17.53
N LEU A 20 -3.86 -23.92 17.38
CA LEU A 20 -3.96 -23.12 16.17
C LEU A 20 -2.72 -22.25 16.11
N ILE A 21 -1.68 -22.76 15.44
CA ILE A 21 -0.56 -21.94 15.00
C ILE A 21 -1.14 -20.98 13.97
N LEU A 22 -1.52 -19.78 14.43
CA LEU A 22 -1.78 -18.66 13.54
C LEU A 22 -0.44 -18.34 12.87
N GLY A 23 -0.27 -18.86 11.66
CA GLY A 23 0.73 -18.38 10.72
C GLY A 23 0.47 -16.89 10.56
N ILE A 24 1.39 -16.08 11.08
CA ILE A 24 1.42 -14.66 10.82
C ILE A 24 1.90 -14.58 9.38
N ASP A 25 0.94 -14.52 8.44
CA ASP A 25 1.22 -14.13 7.07
C ASP A 25 1.88 -12.75 7.14
N SER A 26 3.19 -12.73 6.92
CA SER A 26 3.93 -11.49 6.74
C SER A 26 3.49 -10.92 5.40
N VAL A 27 2.39 -10.15 5.41
CA VAL A 27 2.13 -9.15 4.37
C VAL A 27 3.36 -8.25 4.37
N ARG A 28 4.24 -8.45 3.39
CA ARG A 28 5.14 -7.41 2.94
C ARG A 28 4.24 -6.41 2.24
N ALA A 29 3.75 -5.41 2.98
CA ALA A 29 3.32 -4.19 2.32
C ALA A 29 4.55 -3.69 1.55
N ASP A 30 4.43 -3.51 0.24
CA ASP A 30 5.32 -2.58 -0.45
C ASP A 30 5.19 -1.27 0.33
N ASP A 31 6.33 -0.73 0.77
CA ASP A 31 6.39 0.37 1.73
C ASP A 31 6.12 1.71 1.01
N ASP A 32 5.25 1.68 0.00
CA ASP A 32 4.94 2.81 -0.85
C ASP A 32 4.13 3.83 -0.03
N ARG A 33 4.32 5.10 -0.36
CA ARG A 33 3.59 6.20 0.27
C ARG A 33 3.04 7.11 -0.80
N ASP A 34 1.94 7.76 -0.46
CA ASP A 34 1.47 8.92 -1.23
C ASP A 34 2.59 9.97 -1.30
N ALA A 35 2.70 10.61 -2.47
CA ALA A 35 3.52 11.79 -2.61
C ALA A 35 2.95 12.94 -1.76
N THR A 36 3.84 13.77 -1.23
CA THR A 36 3.44 14.98 -0.50
C THR A 36 2.87 16.03 -1.46
N PRO A 37 2.04 16.98 -0.98
CA PRO A 37 1.49 18.04 -1.83
C PRO A 37 2.57 18.85 -2.58
N GLU A 38 3.72 19.09 -1.95
CA GLU A 38 4.85 19.76 -2.55
C GLU A 38 5.49 18.94 -3.69
N GLU A 39 5.65 17.63 -3.50
CA GLU A 39 6.14 16.70 -4.52
C GLU A 39 5.17 16.65 -5.71
N ILE A 40 3.87 16.50 -5.44
CA ILE A 40 2.81 16.49 -6.46
C ILE A 40 2.82 17.78 -7.26
N THR A 41 2.93 18.94 -6.59
CA THR A 41 3.01 20.24 -7.25
C THR A 41 4.22 20.31 -8.20
N ARG A 42 5.37 19.75 -7.79
CA ARG A 42 6.57 19.73 -8.61
C ARG A 42 6.42 18.80 -9.82
N ILE A 43 5.82 17.62 -9.62
CA ILE A 43 5.53 16.65 -10.68
C ILE A 43 4.57 17.26 -11.70
N LYS A 44 3.47 17.90 -11.26
CA LYS A 44 2.53 18.63 -12.14
C LYS A 44 3.24 19.64 -13.03
N GLN A 45 4.19 20.41 -12.50
CA GLN A 45 4.97 21.37 -13.28
C GLN A 45 5.86 20.68 -14.34
N VAL A 46 6.52 19.59 -13.97
CA VAL A 46 7.36 18.82 -14.90
C VAL A 46 6.52 18.23 -16.03
N LEU A 47 5.39 17.60 -15.70
CA LEU A 47 4.50 16.97 -16.68
C LEU A 47 3.81 18.00 -17.58
N ALA A 48 3.39 19.15 -17.03
CA ALA A 48 2.85 20.25 -17.83
C ALA A 48 3.88 20.75 -18.86
N GLY A 49 5.17 20.78 -18.50
CA GLY A 49 6.26 21.10 -19.43
C GLY A 49 6.43 20.09 -20.57
N GLN A 50 5.89 18.88 -20.43
CA GLN A 50 5.84 17.84 -21.48
C GLN A 50 4.49 17.80 -22.22
N GLY A 51 3.56 18.72 -21.91
CA GLY A 51 2.21 18.70 -22.47
C GLY A 51 1.37 17.53 -21.93
N CYS A 52 1.59 17.15 -20.67
CA CYS A 52 0.87 16.11 -19.96
C CYS A 52 0.23 16.66 -18.68
N SER A 53 -0.86 16.06 -18.24
CA SER A 53 -1.61 16.44 -17.03
C SER A 53 -2.30 15.24 -16.41
N PHE A 54 -2.51 15.29 -15.10
CA PHE A 54 -3.30 14.32 -14.33
C PHE A 54 -4.16 15.09 -13.33
N ASP A 55 -5.31 14.53 -12.96
CA ASP A 55 -6.35 15.23 -12.20
C ASP A 55 -6.36 14.85 -10.71
N ASP A 56 -6.13 13.58 -10.37
CA ASP A 56 -6.16 13.11 -8.99
C ASP A 56 -4.77 13.18 -8.34
N ASP A 57 -4.70 13.82 -7.18
CA ASP A 57 -3.48 13.88 -6.37
C ASP A 57 -3.14 12.52 -5.73
N ASN A 58 -4.14 11.62 -5.63
CA ASN A 58 -3.97 10.25 -5.10
C ASN A 58 -3.34 9.27 -6.11
N ASP A 59 -3.17 9.68 -7.37
CA ASP A 59 -2.55 8.85 -8.42
C ASP A 59 -1.01 9.02 -8.44
N VAL A 60 -0.43 9.49 -7.33
CA VAL A 60 1.00 9.77 -7.23
C VAL A 60 1.60 9.08 -6.01
N ASP A 61 2.31 7.99 -6.26
CA ASP A 61 2.99 7.22 -5.24
C ASP A 61 4.51 7.39 -5.31
N PHE A 62 5.16 7.32 -4.15
CA PHE A 62 6.60 7.18 -4.04
C PHE A 62 6.96 5.74 -3.64
N GLU A 63 7.50 4.99 -4.59
CA GLU A 63 7.94 3.61 -4.37
C GLU A 63 9.26 3.58 -3.58
N LEU A 64 9.20 3.36 -2.25
CA LEU A 64 10.38 3.42 -1.36
C LEU A 64 11.47 2.44 -1.78
N ASN A 65 11.08 1.24 -2.23
CA ASN A 65 12.02 0.19 -2.65
C ASN A 65 12.77 0.53 -3.95
N ARG A 66 12.21 1.43 -4.78
CA ARG A 66 12.76 1.82 -6.08
C ARG A 66 13.29 3.25 -6.11
N ASN A 67 13.03 4.04 -5.06
CA ASN A 67 13.42 5.44 -4.96
C ASN A 67 12.95 6.27 -6.18
N ARG A 68 11.68 6.08 -6.58
CA ARG A 68 11.07 6.78 -7.71
C ARG A 68 9.61 7.09 -7.43
N TYR A 69 9.08 8.07 -8.14
CA TYR A 69 7.66 8.34 -8.18
C TYR A 69 7.01 7.57 -9.32
N GLU A 70 5.80 7.11 -9.08
CA GLU A 70 4.85 6.57 -10.06
C GLU A 70 3.68 7.55 -10.16
N VAL A 71 3.24 7.83 -11.38
CA VAL A 71 2.11 8.72 -11.65
C VAL A 71 1.20 8.01 -12.63
N ASP A 72 0.02 7.64 -12.17
CA ASP A 72 -0.99 6.96 -12.98
C ASP A 72 -1.90 7.95 -13.72
N ASP A 73 -2.65 7.42 -14.69
CA ASP A 73 -3.69 8.14 -15.43
C ASP A 73 -3.25 9.47 -16.07
N VAL A 74 -1.97 9.62 -16.41
CA VAL A 74 -1.45 10.85 -17.02
C VAL A 74 -1.93 10.96 -18.46
N ILE A 75 -2.77 11.95 -18.75
CA ILE A 75 -3.19 12.28 -20.10
C ILE A 75 -2.20 13.23 -20.75
N CYS A 76 -1.66 12.84 -21.91
CA CYS A 76 -0.77 13.69 -22.69
C CYS A 76 -1.45 14.29 -23.92
N SER A 77 -0.77 15.23 -24.58
CA SER A 77 -1.26 15.97 -25.76
C SER A 77 -1.62 15.10 -26.97
N ASP A 78 -1.19 13.84 -26.99
CA ASP A 78 -1.58 12.82 -27.97
C ASP A 78 -2.96 12.19 -27.67
N GLY A 79 -3.60 12.57 -26.55
CA GLY A 79 -4.91 12.10 -26.13
C GLY A 79 -4.90 10.72 -25.48
N LYS A 80 -3.71 10.18 -25.12
CA LYS A 80 -3.56 8.87 -24.49
C LYS A 80 -3.21 9.01 -23.01
N SER A 81 -3.56 7.99 -22.23
CA SER A 81 -3.15 7.79 -20.83
C SER A 81 -1.80 7.09 -20.74
N TYR A 82 -1.06 7.45 -19.69
CA TYR A 82 0.27 6.94 -19.42
C TYR A 82 0.50 6.79 -17.92
N GLU A 83 1.18 5.71 -17.57
CA GLU A 83 1.90 5.56 -16.32
C GLU A 83 3.30 6.18 -16.51
N ILE A 84 3.64 7.18 -15.70
CA ILE A 84 4.91 7.91 -15.78
C ILE A 84 5.72 7.69 -14.51
N TYR A 85 6.99 7.36 -14.68
CA TYR A 85 7.92 7.23 -13.56
C TYR A 85 8.94 8.36 -13.55
N LEU A 86 9.19 8.93 -12.37
CA LEU A 86 10.17 9.99 -12.16
C LEU A 86 11.19 9.61 -11.09
N ASP A 87 12.45 10.01 -11.24
CA ASP A 87 13.44 9.85 -10.16
C ASP A 87 13.21 10.84 -8.99
N GLN A 88 14.00 10.74 -7.92
CA GLN A 88 13.92 11.65 -6.75
C GLN A 88 14.18 13.13 -7.09
N ASN A 89 14.76 13.42 -8.25
CA ASN A 89 15.00 14.78 -8.73
C ASN A 89 13.89 15.24 -9.70
N PHE A 90 12.82 14.46 -9.83
CA PHE A 90 11.69 14.68 -10.73
C PHE A 90 12.06 14.63 -12.21
N ASN A 91 13.13 13.93 -12.58
CA ASN A 91 13.41 13.64 -13.98
C ASN A 91 12.54 12.47 -14.42
N ILE A 92 11.86 12.59 -15.57
CA ILE A 92 11.12 11.47 -16.16
C ILE A 92 12.11 10.40 -16.60
N ILE A 93 11.97 9.20 -16.04
CA ILE A 93 12.82 8.04 -16.35
C ILE A 93 12.08 6.97 -17.16
N SER A 94 10.75 6.99 -17.16
CA SER A 94 9.93 6.11 -18.00
C SER A 94 8.55 6.73 -18.27
N LYS A 95 8.00 6.42 -19.45
CA LYS A 95 6.62 6.73 -19.86
C LYS A 95 6.06 5.49 -20.55
N ARG A 96 5.08 4.86 -19.93
CA ARG A 96 4.43 3.64 -20.43
C ARG A 96 2.97 3.96 -20.74
N GLN A 97 2.51 3.60 -21.93
CA GLN A 97 1.09 3.78 -22.25
C GLN A 97 0.28 2.87 -21.33
N ASP A 98 -0.73 3.45 -20.69
CA ASP A 98 -1.69 2.73 -19.87
C ASP A 98 -2.83 2.26 -20.79
N ASP A 99 -3.13 0.95 -20.79
CA ASP A 99 -3.88 0.24 -21.85
C ASP A 99 -5.20 -0.36 -21.33
#